data_AF-A0A9P5MV39-F1
#
_entry.id   AF-A0A9P5MV39-F1
#
_cell.length_a   1.000
_cell.length_b   1.000
_cell.length_c   1.000
_cell.angle_alpha   90.00
_cell.angle_beta   90.00
_cell.angle_gamma   90.00
#
_symmetry.space_group_name_H-M   'P 1'
#
loop_
_entity.id
_entity.type
_entity.pdbx_description
1 polymer ?
#
loop_
_entity_poly.entity_id
_entity_poly.type
_entity_poly.pdbx_seq_one_letter_code
_entity_poly.pdbx_strand_id
1 'polypeptide(L)'
;MNVPAEFTRVGILEAVAKHIVCDDQPLMLTNKTTFRNCLVVMCPKTKVADLPTLNDLCIYLRNAFVQRLDQLKQDIKVRILPPLIVVFTSCAQHMSYPECPGEGFNHCRWLDS
;
A
#
# COMPACT_ATOMS: atom_id res chain seq x y z
N MET A 1 5.33 -31.88 -6.15
CA MET A 1 5.26 -32.14 -4.70
C MET A 1 5.42 -30.79 -4.01
N ASN A 2 4.36 -30.25 -3.41
CA ASN A 2 4.49 -29.02 -2.60
C ASN A 2 5.15 -29.42 -1.28
N VAL A 3 6.34 -28.88 -1.03
CA VAL A 3 7.01 -28.99 0.27
C VAL A 3 6.07 -28.42 1.33
N PRO A 4 5.84 -29.10 2.48
CA PRO A 4 5.06 -28.52 3.55
C PRO A 4 5.72 -27.21 3.97
N ALA A 5 4.97 -26.10 3.85
CA ALA A 5 5.45 -24.79 4.23
C ALA A 5 5.92 -24.84 5.69
N GLU A 6 7.14 -24.40 5.94
CA GLU A 6 7.65 -24.31 7.31
C GLU A 6 6.75 -23.35 8.09
N PHE A 7 6.16 -23.84 9.18
CA PHE A 7 5.25 -23.07 10.01
C PHE A 7 6.02 -22.03 10.82
N THR A 8 6.29 -20.91 10.19
CA THR A 8 6.90 -19.74 10.84
C THR A 8 5.81 -18.88 11.46
N ARG A 9 6.14 -18.15 12.53
CA ARG A 9 5.22 -17.19 13.16
C ARG A 9 4.65 -16.18 12.15
N VAL A 10 5.48 -15.72 11.22
CA VAL A 10 5.06 -14.79 10.15
C VAL A 10 4.09 -15.45 9.19
N GLY A 11 4.37 -16.69 8.76
CA GLY A 11 3.48 -17.44 7.87
C GLY A 11 2.13 -17.75 8.51
N ILE A 12 2.11 -18.08 9.81
CA ILE A 12 0.86 -18.29 10.56
C ILE A 12 0.06 -16.98 10.63
N LEU A 13 0.70 -15.86 10.95
CA LEU A 13 0.05 -14.55 10.99
C LEU A 13 -0.56 -14.17 9.63
N GLU A 14 0.19 -14.34 8.55
CA GLU A 14 -0.29 -14.07 7.19
C GLU A 14 -1.46 -14.98 6.80
N ALA A 15 -1.38 -16.29 7.08
CA ALA A 15 -2.43 -17.24 6.76
C ALA A 15 -3.73 -16.94 7.53
N VAL A 16 -3.61 -16.66 8.83
CA VAL A 16 -4.76 -16.28 9.69
C VAL A 16 -5.36 -14.94 9.24
N ALA A 17 -4.54 -13.96 8.86
CA ALA A 17 -5.01 -12.69 8.31
C ALA A 17 -5.81 -12.88 7.01
N LYS A 18 -5.29 -13.68 6.07
CA LYS A 18 -5.98 -13.99 4.83
C LYS A 18 -7.30 -14.70 5.08
N HIS A 19 -7.31 -15.73 5.93
CA HIS A 19 -8.54 -16.44 6.29
C HIS A 19 -9.59 -15.48 6.84
N ILE A 20 -9.20 -14.57 7.73
CA ILE A 20 -10.15 -13.64 8.35
C ILE A 20 -10.70 -12.61 7.36
N VAL A 21 -9.83 -12.01 6.55
CA VAL A 21 -10.24 -10.96 5.61
C VAL A 21 -10.98 -11.51 4.40
N CYS A 22 -10.52 -12.63 3.83
CA CYS A 22 -11.11 -13.21 2.63
C CYS A 22 -12.44 -13.90 2.91
N ASP A 23 -12.62 -14.51 4.09
CA ASP A 23 -13.84 -15.22 4.47
C ASP A 23 -14.77 -14.38 5.37
N ASP A 24 -14.57 -13.06 5.43
CA ASP A 24 -15.35 -12.09 6.22
C ASP A 24 -15.59 -12.53 7.68
N GLN A 25 -14.55 -13.09 8.31
CA GLN A 25 -14.64 -13.56 9.69
C GLN A 25 -14.44 -12.41 10.67
N PRO A 26 -15.03 -12.49 11.87
CA PRO A 26 -14.76 -11.49 12.90
C PRO A 26 -13.31 -11.57 13.37
N LEU A 27 -12.63 -10.42 13.47
CA LEU A 27 -11.24 -10.32 13.98
C LEU A 27 -11.06 -11.00 15.36
N MET A 28 -12.11 -10.97 16.18
CA MET A 28 -12.18 -11.63 17.49
C MET A 28 -11.96 -13.15 17.45
N LEU A 29 -12.16 -13.78 16.30
CA LEU A 29 -11.97 -15.23 16.11
C LEU A 29 -10.55 -15.67 16.52
N THR A 30 -9.54 -14.83 16.28
CA THR A 30 -8.14 -15.10 16.66
C THR A 30 -7.93 -15.37 18.14
N ASN A 31 -8.69 -14.71 19.00
CA ASN A 31 -8.58 -14.88 20.45
C ASN A 31 -9.44 -16.03 20.98
N LYS A 32 -10.32 -16.62 20.16
CA LYS A 32 -11.19 -17.71 20.59
C LYS A 32 -10.37 -18.96 20.85
N THR A 33 -10.46 -19.49 22.07
CA THR A 33 -9.72 -20.70 22.50
C THR A 33 -9.92 -21.87 21.54
N THR A 34 -11.16 -22.10 21.07
CA THR A 34 -11.44 -23.17 20.11
C THR A 34 -10.63 -23.03 18.81
N PHE A 35 -10.57 -21.81 18.27
CA PHE A 35 -9.82 -21.54 17.04
C PHE A 35 -8.32 -21.74 17.25
N ARG A 36 -7.78 -21.24 18.36
CA ARG A 36 -6.37 -21.43 18.73
C ARG A 36 -6.02 -22.90 18.92
N ASN A 37 -6.90 -23.68 19.55
CA ASN A 37 -6.72 -25.12 19.69
C ASN A 37 -6.69 -25.82 18.33
N CYS A 38 -7.56 -25.44 17.40
CA CYS A 38 -7.53 -25.95 16.03
C CYS A 38 -6.18 -25.66 15.36
N LEU A 39 -5.63 -24.45 15.50
CA LEU A 39 -4.32 -24.11 14.96
C LEU A 39 -3.19 -24.97 15.56
N VAL A 40 -3.23 -25.22 16.87
CA VAL A 40 -2.24 -26.10 17.54
C VAL A 40 -2.36 -27.55 17.07
N VAL A 41 -3.58 -28.05 16.89
CA VAL A 41 -3.82 -29.43 16.40
C VAL A 41 -3.35 -29.59 14.95
N MET A 42 -3.62 -28.59 14.10
CA MET A 42 -3.15 -28.61 12.70
C MET A 42 -1.63 -28.43 12.59
N CYS A 43 -1.02 -27.70 13.54
CA CYS A 43 0.42 -27.43 13.57
C CYS A 43 1.03 -27.77 14.94
N PRO A 44 1.34 -29.05 15.21
CA PRO A 44 1.75 -29.51 16.54
C PRO A 44 3.09 -28.95 17.01
N LYS A 45 3.91 -28.39 16.10
CA LYS A 45 5.18 -27.73 16.43
C LYS A 45 5.02 -26.27 16.88
N THR A 46 3.85 -25.68 16.67
CA THR A 46 3.57 -24.28 17.00
C THR A 46 3.37 -24.12 18.50
N LYS A 47 4.11 -23.21 19.14
CA LYS A 47 3.89 -22.89 20.54
C LYS A 47 2.77 -21.87 20.68
N VAL A 48 2.17 -21.79 21.86
CA VAL A 48 1.12 -20.80 22.17
C VAL A 48 1.59 -19.36 21.91
N ALA A 49 2.88 -19.09 22.10
CA ALA A 49 3.52 -17.80 21.84
C ALA A 49 3.67 -17.45 20.34
N ASP A 50 3.65 -18.47 19.48
CA ASP A 50 3.74 -18.29 18.02
C ASP A 50 2.37 -18.02 17.38
N LEU A 51 1.28 -18.24 18.14
CA LEU A 51 -0.07 -17.97 17.67
C LEU A 51 -0.34 -16.47 17.64
N PRO A 52 -0.92 -15.96 16.53
CA PRO A 52 -1.25 -14.55 16.43
C PRO A 52 -2.35 -14.19 17.43
N THR A 53 -2.16 -13.07 18.12
CA THR A 53 -3.23 -12.44 18.89
C THR A 53 -4.02 -11.49 18.00
N LEU A 54 -5.20 -11.06 18.47
CA LEU A 54 -5.94 -9.98 17.83
C LEU A 54 -5.07 -8.74 17.56
N ASN A 55 -4.23 -8.35 18.52
CA ASN A 55 -3.43 -7.15 18.40
C ASN A 55 -2.38 -7.29 17.28
N ASP A 56 -1.72 -8.45 17.21
CA ASP A 56 -0.79 -8.76 16.13
C ASP A 56 -1.47 -8.67 14.77
N LEU A 57 -2.71 -9.18 14.68
CA LEU A 57 -3.50 -9.14 13.46
C LEU A 57 -3.89 -7.72 13.05
N CYS A 58 -4.38 -6.91 14.00
CA CYS A 58 -4.76 -5.53 13.76
C CYS A 58 -3.57 -4.69 13.28
N ILE A 59 -2.40 -4.87 13.90
CA ILE A 59 -1.16 -4.19 13.49
C ILE A 59 -0.76 -4.64 12.09
N TYR A 60 -0.77 -5.95 11.83
CA TYR A 60 -0.43 -6.52 10.54
C TYR A 60 -1.32 -5.98 9.42
N LEU A 61 -2.65 -6.02 9.61
CA LEU A 61 -3.62 -5.55 8.62
C LEU A 61 -3.49 -4.04 8.37
N ARG A 62 -3.32 -3.24 9.43
CA ARG A 62 -3.10 -1.80 9.31
C ARG A 62 -1.84 -1.52 8.48
N ASN A 63 -0.74 -2.20 8.77
CA ASN A 63 0.52 -2.00 8.07
C ASN A 63 0.40 -2.42 6.60
N ALA A 64 -0.22 -3.58 6.33
CA ALA A 64 -0.46 -4.07 4.97
C ALA A 64 -1.33 -3.08 4.17
N PHE A 65 -2.35 -2.51 4.80
CA PHE A 65 -3.21 -1.50 4.17
C PHE A 65 -2.46 -0.21 3.84
N VAL A 66 -1.69 0.33 4.79
CA VAL A 66 -0.87 1.53 4.57
C VAL A 66 0.14 1.30 3.44
N GLN A 67 0.86 0.17 3.46
CA GLN A 67 1.79 -0.20 2.40
C GLN A 67 1.10 -0.27 1.04
N ARG A 68 -0.12 -0.83 0.97
CA ARG A 68 -0.88 -0.92 -0.28
C ARG A 68 -1.31 0.47 -0.79
N LEU A 69 -1.73 1.36 0.10
CA LEU A 69 -2.06 2.73 -0.26
C LEU A 69 -0.84 3.50 -0.78
N ASP A 70 0.32 3.32 -0.16
CA ASP A 70 1.54 4.00 -0.59
C ASP A 70 2.01 3.49 -1.95
N GLN A 71 1.96 2.17 -2.19
CA GLN A 71 2.20 1.59 -3.51
C GLN A 71 1.24 2.16 -4.56
N LEU A 72 -0.07 2.24 -4.24
CA LEU A 72 -1.07 2.76 -5.15
C LEU A 72 -0.81 4.23 -5.51
N LYS A 73 -0.40 5.06 -4.54
CA LYS A 73 -0.01 6.46 -4.81
C LYS A 73 1.15 6.56 -5.78
N GLN A 74 2.17 5.69 -5.64
CA GLN A 74 3.30 5.66 -6.56
C GLN A 74 2.88 5.21 -7.96
N ASP A 75 2.06 4.16 -8.05
CA ASP A 75 1.53 3.66 -9.32
C ASP A 75 0.71 4.72 -10.06
N ILE A 76 -0.10 5.52 -9.34
CA ILE A 76 -0.87 6.63 -9.92
C ILE A 76 0.07 7.78 -10.34
N LYS A 77 1.04 8.17 -9.51
CA LYS A 77 1.99 9.25 -9.83
C LYS A 77 2.79 8.97 -11.10
N VAL A 78 3.24 7.72 -11.28
CA VAL A 78 3.96 7.29 -12.50
C VAL A 78 3.07 7.31 -13.73
N ARG A 79 1.75 7.14 -13.59
CA ARG A 79 0.80 7.16 -14.72
C ARG A 79 0.37 8.56 -15.15
N ILE A 80 0.50 9.58 -14.29
CA ILE A 80 0.12 10.98 -14.60
C ILE A 80 1.28 11.76 -15.24
N LEU A 81 2.54 11.35 -15.02
CA LEU A 81 3.70 11.90 -15.71
C LEU A 81 4.04 11.02 -16.92
N PRO A 82 3.85 11.47 -18.17
CA PRO A 82 4.29 10.68 -19.32
C PRO A 82 5.82 10.53 -19.29
N PRO A 83 6.37 9.35 -19.62
CA PRO A 83 7.77 9.20 -19.97
C PRO A 83 8.00 9.78 -21.37
N LEU A 84 7.84 11.09 -21.52
CA LEU A 84 8.16 11.85 -22.72
C LEU A 84 9.17 12.95 -22.39
N ILE A 85 10.31 12.56 -21.82
CA ILE A 85 11.55 13.31 -22.00
C ILE A 85 12.64 12.30 -22.33
N VAL A 86 12.64 11.81 -23.56
CA VAL A 86 13.88 11.73 -24.34
C VAL A 86 13.44 11.86 -25.79
N VAL A 87 13.81 12.95 -26.46
CA VAL A 87 14.10 13.09 -27.89
C VAL A 87 13.95 14.59 -28.30
N PHE A 88 15.10 15.20 -28.57
CA PHE A 88 15.39 16.48 -29.23
C PHE A 88 14.94 17.81 -28.62
N THR A 89 15.87 18.50 -27.94
CA THR A 89 16.16 19.93 -28.23
C THR A 89 17.65 20.22 -28.09
N SER A 90 18.44 19.75 -29.06
CA SER A 90 19.75 20.34 -29.39
C SER A 90 19.56 21.12 -30.68
N CYS A 91 18.87 22.26 -30.62
CA CYS A 91 18.82 23.30 -31.67
C CYS A 91 17.94 24.45 -31.17
N ALA A 92 18.45 25.27 -30.25
CA ALA A 92 17.83 26.54 -29.89
C ALA A 92 18.89 27.55 -29.45
N GLN A 93 19.84 27.84 -30.34
CA GLN A 93 20.72 29.01 -30.26
C GLN A 93 20.69 29.72 -31.61
N HIS A 94 19.54 30.32 -31.92
CA HIS A 94 19.43 31.54 -32.72
C HIS A 94 17.95 31.86 -32.91
N MET A 95 17.37 32.69 -32.04
CA MET A 95 16.44 33.73 -32.50
C MET A 95 16.10 34.69 -31.36
N SER A 96 16.39 35.94 -31.64
CA SER A 96 16.21 37.15 -30.85
C SER A 96 14.76 37.37 -30.44
N TYR A 97 14.50 37.73 -29.19
CA TYR A 97 13.24 38.38 -28.79
C TYR A 97 13.40 39.90 -28.91
N PRO A 98 12.48 40.63 -29.56
CA PRO A 98 12.38 42.07 -29.37
C PRO A 98 11.68 42.36 -28.04
N GLU A 99 12.20 43.36 -27.32
CA GLU A 99 11.57 43.95 -26.13
C GLU A 99 10.22 44.57 -26.51
N CYS A 100 9.16 44.27 -25.75
CA CYS A 100 7.90 45.00 -25.81
C CYS A 100 7.77 45.92 -24.59
N PRO A 101 7.60 47.24 -24.77
CA PRO A 101 7.44 48.20 -23.69
C PRO A 101 5.95 48.42 -23.34
N GLY A 102 5.68 48.73 -22.07
CA GLY A 102 4.64 49.69 -21.69
C GLY A 102 3.29 49.17 -21.17
N GLU A 103 3.07 49.47 -19.88
CA GLU A 103 1.83 50.01 -19.27
C GLU A 103 0.56 49.14 -19.07
N GLY A 104 0.29 48.88 -17.77
CA GLY A 104 -1.00 49.14 -17.09
C GLY A 104 -2.26 48.41 -17.54
N PHE A 105 -2.87 47.61 -16.65
CA PHE A 105 -4.18 47.90 -16.02
C PHE A 105 -4.68 46.70 -15.19
N ASN A 106 -5.10 47.02 -13.97
CA ASN A 106 -5.69 46.14 -12.96
C ASN A 106 -7.01 45.50 -13.39
N HIS A 107 -7.19 44.17 -13.21
CA HIS A 107 -8.41 43.58 -12.61
C HIS A 107 -8.27 42.05 -12.46
N CYS A 108 -7.93 41.55 -11.26
CA CYS A 108 -8.15 40.14 -10.91
C CYS A 108 -9.25 40.10 -9.83
N ARG A 109 -10.50 39.98 -10.28
CA ARG A 109 -11.65 39.67 -9.44
C ARG A 109 -11.74 38.15 -9.32
N TRP A 110 -11.40 37.62 -8.15
CA TRP A 110 -11.64 36.23 -7.77
C TRP A 110 -13.15 35.95 -7.80
N LEU A 111 -13.54 34.94 -8.58
CA LEU A 111 -14.89 34.38 -8.56
C LEU A 111 -14.83 33.13 -7.68
N ASP A 112 -15.27 33.31 -6.44
CA ASP A 112 -15.68 32.24 -5.54
C ASP A 112 -16.97 31.58 -6.06
N SER A 113 -17.10 30.27 -5.86
CA SER A 113 -18.35 29.52 -5.97
C SER A 113 -18.60 28.73 -4.71
#